data_AF-A0ABC8V3A9-F1
#
_entry.id   AF-A0ABC8V3A9-F1
#
_cell.length_a   1.000
_cell.length_b   1.000
_cell.length_c   1.000
_cell.angle_alpha   90.00
_cell.angle_beta   90.00
_cell.angle_gamma   90.00
#
_symmetry.space_group_name_H-M   'P 1'
#
loop_
_entity.id
_entity.type
_entity.pdbx_description
1 polymer ?
#
loop_
_entity_poly.entity_id
_entity_poly.type
_entity_poly.pdbx_seq_one_letter_code
_entity_poly.pdbx_strand_id
1 'polypeptide(L)'
;MARFWAKFVEEKLLNAAWIATRSQGDEQENALKSAMEVLEKIEGELRGKKFFGGEAIRYLDLAVGWISFWLPVREEVGSMKILDPSKFPNINALIASAKHG
;
A
#
# COMPACT_ATOMS: atom_id res chain seq x y z
N MET A 1 -12.28 5.33 12.63
CA MET A 1 -11.77 5.33 11.23
C MET A 1 -10.38 4.71 11.10
N ALA A 2 -9.36 5.11 11.88
CA ALA A 2 -8.00 4.58 11.73
C ALA A 2 -7.88 3.04 11.77
N ARG A 3 -8.55 2.35 12.72
CA ARG A 3 -8.55 0.87 12.79
C ARG A 3 -9.21 0.20 11.59
N PHE A 4 -10.22 0.85 11.00
CA PHE A 4 -10.88 0.34 9.79
C PHE A 4 -9.91 0.37 8.61
N TRP A 5 -9.24 1.50 8.38
CA TRP A 5 -8.26 1.62 7.30
C TRP A 5 -7.05 0.71 7.49
N ALA A 6 -6.55 0.58 8.73
CA ALA A 6 -5.47 -0.35 9.04
C ALA A 6 -5.85 -1.80 8.65
N LYS A 7 -7.02 -2.26 9.12
CA LYS A 7 -7.55 -3.59 8.80
C LYS A 7 -7.82 -3.74 7.29
N PHE A 8 -8.36 -2.71 6.64
CA PHE A 8 -8.65 -2.73 5.20
C PHE A 8 -7.37 -2.93 4.38
N VAL A 9 -6.30 -2.19 4.67
CA VAL A 9 -5.01 -2.35 4.01
C VAL A 9 -4.40 -3.70 4.31
N GLU A 10 -4.32 -4.07 5.59
CA GLU A 10 -3.74 -5.35 6.02
C GLU A 10 -4.46 -6.54 5.39
N GLU A 11 -5.78 -6.58 5.35
CA GLU A 11 -6.52 -7.72 4.79
C GLU A 11 -6.55 -7.71 3.25
N LYS A 12 -6.83 -6.56 2.63
CA LYS A 12 -7.09 -6.51 1.19
C LYS A 12 -5.81 -6.39 0.38
N LEU A 13 -4.90 -5.49 0.75
CA LEU A 13 -3.66 -5.31 0.01
C LEU A 13 -2.75 -6.53 0.16
N LEU A 14 -2.59 -7.04 1.39
CA LEU A 14 -1.73 -8.20 1.64
C LEU A 14 -2.24 -9.45 0.91
N ASN A 15 -3.55 -9.70 0.93
CA ASN A 15 -4.13 -10.84 0.22
C ASN A 15 -3.97 -10.68 -1.31
N ALA A 16 -4.30 -9.51 -1.86
CA ALA A 16 -4.14 -9.26 -3.30
C ALA A 16 -2.67 -9.41 -3.75
N ALA A 17 -1.72 -8.84 -3.00
CA ALA A 17 -0.31 -8.99 -3.28
C ALA A 17 0.16 -10.46 -3.15
N TRP A 18 -0.39 -11.22 -2.19
CA TRP A 18 -0.06 -12.65 -2.02
C TRP A 18 -0.63 -13.55 -3.12
N ILE A 19 -1.82 -13.25 -3.63
CA ILE A 19 -2.36 -13.92 -4.81
C ILE A 19 -1.50 -13.59 -6.02
N ALA A 20 -1.24 -12.30 -6.28
CA ALA A 20 -0.47 -11.84 -7.43
C ALA A 20 0.97 -12.41 -7.46
N THR A 21 1.60 -12.64 -6.30
CA THR A 21 2.92 -13.30 -6.23
C THR A 21 2.88 -14.78 -6.66
N ARG A 22 1.75 -15.47 -6.53
CA ARG A 22 1.64 -16.93 -6.72
C ARG A 22 0.84 -17.36 -7.95
N SER A 23 0.28 -16.41 -8.70
CA SER A 23 -0.51 -16.64 -9.90
C SER A 23 0.16 -16.06 -11.14
N GLN A 24 -0.36 -16.41 -12.31
CA GLN A 24 0.06 -15.91 -13.62
C GLN A 24 -1.17 -15.64 -14.50
N GLY A 25 -0.98 -14.90 -15.61
CA GLY A 25 -2.05 -14.57 -16.54
C GLY A 25 -3.18 -13.77 -15.89
N ASP A 26 -4.42 -14.03 -16.28
CA ASP A 26 -5.61 -13.28 -15.86
C ASP A 26 -5.78 -13.20 -14.33
N GLU A 27 -5.44 -14.26 -13.60
CA GLU A 27 -5.55 -14.27 -12.15
C GLU A 27 -4.57 -13.28 -11.51
N GLN A 28 -3.34 -13.21 -12.03
CA GLN A 28 -2.35 -12.24 -11.57
C GLN A 28 -2.81 -10.81 -11.89
N GLU A 29 -3.28 -10.57 -13.12
CA GLU A 29 -3.76 -9.25 -13.52
C GLU A 29 -4.94 -8.76 -12.66
N ASN A 30 -5.88 -9.65 -12.33
CA ASN A 30 -7.03 -9.32 -11.49
C ASN A 30 -6.61 -9.04 -10.03
N ALA A 31 -5.62 -9.77 -9.52
CA ALA A 31 -5.06 -9.53 -8.20
C ALA A 31 -4.30 -8.19 -8.15
N LEU A 32 -3.55 -7.84 -9.21
CA LEU A 32 -2.88 -6.54 -9.33
C LEU A 32 -3.88 -5.39 -9.37
N LYS A 33 -4.97 -5.51 -10.14
CA LYS A 33 -6.06 -4.51 -10.16
C LYS A 33 -6.68 -4.33 -8.77
N SER A 34 -6.97 -5.44 -8.08
CA SER A 34 -7.50 -5.40 -6.71
C SER A 34 -6.55 -4.70 -5.72
N ALA A 35 -5.24 -4.95 -5.84
CA ALA A 35 -4.23 -4.28 -5.02
C ALA A 35 -4.19 -2.77 -5.31
N MET A 36 -4.26 -2.38 -6.58
CA MET A 36 -4.29 -0.98 -7.00
C MET A 36 -5.53 -0.25 -6.47
N GLU A 37 -6.72 -0.84 -6.52
CA GLU A 37 -7.94 -0.24 -5.97
C GLU A 37 -7.85 0.03 -4.46
N VAL A 38 -7.16 -0.83 -3.73
CA VAL A 38 -6.89 -0.63 -2.30
C VAL A 38 -5.97 0.58 -2.12
N LEU A 39 -4.88 0.66 -2.88
CA LEU A 39 -3.95 1.78 -2.82
C LEU A 39 -4.60 3.11 -3.23
N GLU A 40 -5.47 3.11 -4.24
CA GLU A 40 -6.20 4.32 -4.68
C GLU A 40 -7.08 4.91 -3.55
N LYS A 41 -7.76 4.05 -2.79
CA LYS A 41 -8.56 4.49 -1.63
C LYS A 41 -7.68 5.11 -0.55
N ILE A 42 -6.54 4.49 -0.26
CA ILE A 42 -5.60 4.98 0.76
C ILE A 42 -4.92 6.28 0.32
N GLU A 43 -4.55 6.39 -0.95
CA GLU A 43 -4.01 7.61 -1.55
C GLU A 43 -5.03 8.76 -1.42
N GLY A 44 -6.32 8.48 -1.61
CA GLY A 44 -7.41 9.42 -1.38
C GLY A 44 -7.49 9.92 0.06
N GLU A 45 -7.35 9.02 1.04
CA GLU A 45 -7.35 9.40 2.47
C GLU A 45 -6.16 10.28 2.88
N LEU A 46 -5.02 10.10 2.20
CA LEU A 46 -3.79 10.87 2.37
C LEU A 46 -3.74 12.18 1.59
N ARG A 47 -4.65 12.40 0.64
CA ARG A 47 -4.61 13.57 -0.25
C ARG A 47 -4.54 14.87 0.55
N GLY A 48 -3.51 15.67 0.27
CA GLY A 48 -3.28 16.96 0.91
C GLY A 48 -2.75 16.87 2.34
N LYS A 49 -2.27 15.70 2.79
CA LYS A 49 -1.72 15.48 4.13
C LYS A 49 -0.36 14.78 4.03
N LYS A 50 0.55 15.12 4.94
CA LYS A 50 1.84 14.43 5.07
C LYS A 50 1.68 13.06 5.74
N PHE A 51 0.87 13.01 6.79
CA PHE A 51 0.50 11.82 7.55
C PHE A 51 -1.02 11.70 7.61
N PHE A 52 -1.56 10.55 7.99
CA PHE A 52 -3.01 10.41 8.23
C PHE A 52 -3.53 11.35 9.33
N GLY A 53 -2.64 11.79 10.23
CA GLY A 53 -2.91 12.81 11.25
C GLY A 53 -2.66 14.26 10.80
N GLY A 54 -2.38 14.53 9.52
CA GLY A 54 -1.95 15.84 9.03
C GLY A 54 -0.43 16.00 9.18
N GLU A 55 0.00 16.78 10.18
CA GLU A 55 1.42 17.07 10.44
C GLU A 55 2.09 16.09 11.43
N ALA A 56 1.31 15.29 12.14
CA ALA A 56 1.81 14.35 13.15
C ALA A 56 1.55 12.90 12.75
N ILE A 57 2.54 12.04 12.99
CA ILE A 57 2.42 10.58 12.87
C ILE A 57 1.33 10.07 13.83
N ARG A 58 0.51 9.14 13.34
CA ARG A 58 -0.55 8.46 14.09
C ARG A 58 -0.46 6.95 13.85
N TYR A 59 -1.31 6.22 14.55
CA TYR A 59 -1.44 4.76 14.44
C TYR A 59 -1.55 4.25 12.99
N LEU A 60 -2.32 4.93 12.14
CA LEU A 60 -2.54 4.48 10.76
C LEU A 60 -1.27 4.61 9.90
N ASP A 61 -0.43 5.60 10.17
CA ASP A 61 0.87 5.75 9.47
C ASP A 61 1.77 4.55 9.76
N LEU A 62 1.83 4.10 11.02
CA LEU A 62 2.57 2.90 11.41
C LEU A 62 1.97 1.64 10.80
N ALA A 63 0.63 1.53 10.80
CA ALA A 63 -0.09 0.39 10.24
C ALA A 63 -0.04 0.32 8.71
N VAL A 64 0.29 1.40 8.00
CA VAL A 64 0.53 1.42 6.55
C VAL A 64 2.03 1.31 6.24
N GLY A 65 2.90 1.67 7.19
CA GLY A 65 4.35 1.62 7.04
C GLY A 65 4.92 0.26 6.64
N TRP A 66 4.29 -0.86 7.03
CA TRP A 66 4.73 -2.22 6.63
C TRP A 66 4.82 -2.41 5.11
N ILE A 67 4.03 -1.64 4.33
CA ILE A 67 4.05 -1.65 2.87
C ILE A 67 5.47 -1.39 2.35
N SER A 68 6.22 -0.51 3.02
CA SER A 68 7.57 -0.10 2.60
C SER A 68 8.58 -1.25 2.60
N PHE A 69 8.30 -2.28 3.39
CA PHE A 69 9.19 -3.43 3.59
C PHE A 69 8.71 -4.64 2.79
N TRP A 70 7.44 -5.01 2.90
CA TRP A 70 6.95 -6.26 2.30
C TRP A 70 6.54 -6.14 0.84
N LEU A 71 6.01 -4.99 0.41
CA LEU A 71 5.51 -4.87 -0.95
C LEU A 71 6.63 -4.97 -2.00
N PRO A 72 7.82 -4.34 -1.81
CA PRO A 72 8.94 -4.51 -2.73
C PRO A 72 9.40 -5.98 -2.87
N VAL A 73 9.45 -6.72 -1.75
CA VAL A 73 9.82 -8.15 -1.77
C VAL A 73 8.84 -8.95 -2.62
N ARG A 74 7.53 -8.65 -2.51
CA ARG A 74 6.49 -9.31 -3.32
C ARG A 74 6.56 -8.93 -4.80
N GLU A 75 6.82 -7.66 -5.10
CA GLU A 75 7.01 -7.16 -6.46
C GLU A 75 8.18 -7.88 -7.15
N GLU A 76 9.31 -8.03 -6.45
CA GLU A 76 10.49 -8.75 -6.94
C GLU A 76 10.20 -10.24 -7.17
N VAL A 77 9.68 -10.94 -6.15
CA VAL A 77 9.38 -12.38 -6.25
C VAL A 77 8.33 -12.67 -7.31
N GLY A 78 7.30 -11.81 -7.44
CA GLY A 78 6.22 -11.95 -8.41
C GLY A 78 6.55 -11.39 -9.80
N SER A 79 7.73 -10.79 -10.00
CA SER A 79 8.09 -10.07 -11.24
C SER A 79 7.00 -9.10 -11.71
N MET A 80 6.44 -8.34 -10.77
CA MET A 80 5.26 -7.51 -10.96
C MET A 80 5.43 -6.13 -10.32
N LYS A 81 4.56 -5.18 -10.65
CA LYS A 81 4.55 -3.84 -10.06
C LYS A 81 3.17 -3.49 -9.53
N ILE A 82 3.10 -3.08 -8.26
CA ILE A 82 1.89 -2.68 -7.53
C ILE A 82 1.99 -1.20 -7.12
N LEU A 83 3.07 -0.81 -6.42
CA LEU A 83 3.23 0.55 -5.91
C LEU A 83 4.09 1.38 -6.88
N ASP A 84 3.40 2.11 -7.75
CA ASP A 84 3.99 3.07 -8.68
C ASP A 84 4.02 4.48 -8.06
N PRO A 85 5.21 5.10 -7.88
CA PRO A 85 5.34 6.46 -7.36
C PRO A 85 4.61 7.54 -8.15
N SER A 86 4.41 7.35 -9.45
CA SER A 86 3.66 8.29 -10.29
C SER A 86 2.14 8.24 -10.02
N LYS A 87 1.62 7.09 -9.59
CA LYS A 87 0.19 6.88 -9.28
C LYS A 87 -0.15 7.12 -7.82
N PHE A 88 0.79 6.81 -6.92
CA PHE A 88 0.59 6.87 -5.47
C PHE A 88 1.62 7.76 -4.77
N PRO A 89 1.74 9.05 -5.16
CA PRO A 89 2.77 9.94 -4.64
C PRO A 89 2.68 10.16 -3.12
N ASN A 90 1.47 10.24 -2.55
CA ASN A 90 1.32 10.49 -1.11
C ASN A 90 1.66 9.25 -0.28
N ILE A 91 1.24 8.06 -0.71
CA ILE A 91 1.67 6.80 -0.07
C ILE A 91 3.19 6.67 -0.14
N ASN A 92 3.82 6.97 -1.29
CA ASN A 92 5.28 6.92 -1.42
C ASN A 92 5.99 7.90 -0.49
N ALA A 93 5.49 9.13 -0.37
CA ALA A 93 6.02 10.12 0.58
C ALA A 93 5.86 9.68 2.04
N LEU A 94 4.71 9.09 2.39
CA LEU A 94 4.45 8.56 3.72
C LEU A 94 5.46 7.46 4.09
N ILE A 95 5.63 6.45 3.23
CA ILE A 95 6.51 5.32 3.52
C ILE A 95 8.00 5.70 3.48
N ALA A 96 8.38 6.72 2.71
CA ALA A 96 9.74 7.27 2.74
C ALA A 96 10.04 7.95 4.07
N SER A 97 9.05 8.67 4.63
CA SER A 97 9.16 9.34 5.93
C SER A 97 9.33 8.33 7.09
N ALA A 98 8.80 7.11 6.95
CA ALA A 98 8.92 6.05 7.96
C ALA A 98 10.30 5.37 8.02
N LYS A 99 11.16 5.54 7.00
CA LYS A 99 12.50 4.91 6.94
C LYS A 99 13.60 5.68 7.70
N HIS A 100 13.29 6.89 8.16
CA HIS A 100 14.25 7.80 8.80
C HIS A 100 13.79 8.31 10.18
N GLY A 101 12.79 7.65 10.78
CA GLY A 101 12.34 7.90 12.15
C GLY A 101 13.02 7.00 13.17
#